data_AF-B3QYZ8-F1
#
_entry.id   AF-B3QYZ8-F1
#
_cell.length_a   1.000
_cell.length_b   1.000
_cell.length_c   1.000
_cell.angle_alpha   90.00
_cell.angle_beta   90.00
_cell.angle_gamma   90.00
#
_symmetry.space_group_name_H-M   'P 1'
#
loop_
_entity.id
_entity.type
_entity.pdbx_description
1 polymer ?
#
loop_
_entity_poly.entity_id
_entity_poly.type
_entity_poly.pdbx_seq_one_letter_code
_entity_poly.pdbx_strand_id
1 'polypeptide(L)'
;MTFTKISEIGEFGLIEKISAIASQTESQMNSLKKGIGDDCAILEFSDTEYQVVTTDLLIEQIHFDLLTTPMEHLGAKAISVNVSDICAMNALPTYAVVSIALSEKLSVEMVESLYKGMSNAAKEYGLAIVGGDTSASTAGLVISVTIVGKVKKEKVARRSTAKPGDVVCVSGVLGGSHAGLKVLMRERKLMLDNLKEDGSVDENYRPEIADYQDAVSRHLLPKARLDIVRLFERRGIVPTAMIDISDGLASEIKHICKESKTGAIIEENKFPIMSHARHVADEFEEEATTYALYGGEDYELLFTLSPEDAEKLQETDDVKIIGEIKPEAYGVVMLDMFAREIDLRKVTGYQHFAQPSDESEADEDVWGEDDDF
;
A
#
# COMPACT_ATOMS: atom_id res chain seq x y z
N MET A 1 -14.41 -27.79 19.83
CA MET A 1 -13.43 -26.90 19.16
C MET A 1 -13.17 -25.73 20.09
N THR A 2 -11.92 -25.40 20.35
CA THR A 2 -11.56 -24.14 21.03
C THR A 2 -11.78 -22.99 20.04
N PHE A 3 -12.51 -21.97 20.48
CA PHE A 3 -12.70 -20.73 19.72
C PHE A 3 -11.45 -19.86 19.88
N THR A 4 -10.93 -19.34 18.77
CA THR A 4 -9.77 -18.44 18.73
C THR A 4 -10.20 -17.21 17.93
N LYS A 5 -10.10 -16.01 18.51
CA LYS A 5 -10.46 -14.76 17.82
C LYS A 5 -9.42 -14.43 16.73
N ILE A 6 -9.84 -13.74 15.68
CA ILE A 6 -8.91 -13.26 14.63
C ILE A 6 -7.86 -12.32 15.23
N SER A 7 -8.25 -11.44 16.16
CA SER A 7 -7.34 -10.52 16.85
C SER A 7 -6.22 -11.23 17.64
N GLU A 8 -6.37 -12.51 17.99
CA GLU A 8 -5.33 -13.28 18.69
C GLU A 8 -4.23 -13.79 17.75
N ILE A 9 -4.54 -13.97 16.46
CA ILE A 9 -3.60 -14.48 15.45
C ILE A 9 -3.15 -13.40 14.47
N GLY A 10 -3.88 -12.28 14.41
CA GLY A 10 -3.65 -11.22 13.46
C GLY A 10 -3.89 -11.66 12.01
N GLU A 11 -3.58 -10.75 11.10
CA GLU A 11 -3.80 -10.93 9.67
C GLU A 11 -2.88 -12.00 9.09
N PHE A 12 -1.57 -11.85 9.29
CA PHE A 12 -0.60 -12.80 8.76
C PHE A 12 -0.81 -14.21 9.32
N GLY A 13 -1.17 -14.35 10.59
CA GLY A 13 -1.51 -15.65 11.18
C GLY A 13 -2.79 -16.25 10.58
N LEU A 14 -3.76 -15.42 10.17
CA LEU A 14 -4.96 -15.85 9.45
C LEU A 14 -4.61 -16.27 8.01
N ILE A 15 -3.80 -15.49 7.29
CA ILE A 15 -3.33 -15.81 5.92
C ILE A 15 -2.57 -17.13 5.92
N GLU A 16 -1.69 -17.37 6.89
CA GLU A 16 -0.97 -18.65 7.02
C GLU A 16 -1.93 -19.85 7.16
N LYS A 17 -3.01 -19.70 7.92
CA LYS A 17 -4.05 -20.74 8.05
C LYS A 17 -4.84 -20.93 6.75
N ILE A 18 -5.23 -19.84 6.08
CA ILE A 18 -5.94 -19.89 4.79
C ILE A 18 -5.05 -20.56 3.73
N SER A 19 -3.78 -20.18 3.64
CA SER A 19 -2.80 -20.77 2.73
C SER A 19 -2.62 -22.26 2.99
N ALA A 20 -2.52 -22.69 4.25
CA ALA A 20 -2.44 -24.11 4.59
C ALA A 20 -3.66 -24.91 4.11
N ILE A 21 -4.87 -24.34 4.19
CA ILE A 21 -6.10 -24.99 3.69
C ILE A 21 -6.11 -25.02 2.16
N ALA A 22 -5.80 -23.89 1.51
CA ALA A 22 -5.80 -23.75 0.06
C ALA A 22 -4.69 -24.57 -0.64
N SER A 23 -3.60 -24.88 0.06
CA SER A 23 -2.46 -25.64 -0.48
C SER A 23 -2.87 -26.96 -1.15
N GLN A 24 -3.97 -27.58 -0.69
CA GLN A 24 -4.51 -28.81 -1.27
C GLN A 24 -4.96 -28.59 -2.71
N THR A 25 -5.67 -27.50 -3.01
CA THR A 25 -6.13 -27.19 -4.37
C THR A 25 -5.01 -26.60 -5.21
N GLU A 26 -4.12 -25.79 -4.63
CA GLU A 26 -2.91 -25.28 -5.32
C GLU A 26 -2.06 -26.42 -5.88
N SER A 27 -1.85 -27.48 -5.09
CA SER A 27 -1.05 -28.65 -5.49
C SER A 27 -1.60 -29.43 -6.69
N GLN A 28 -2.89 -29.27 -6.99
CA GLN A 28 -3.54 -29.94 -8.12
C GLN A 28 -3.43 -29.14 -9.42
N MET A 29 -3.06 -27.85 -9.33
CA MET A 29 -3.02 -26.95 -10.47
C MET A 29 -1.59 -26.84 -11.03
N ASN A 30 -1.24 -27.71 -11.99
CA ASN A 30 0.11 -27.73 -12.59
C ASN A 30 0.56 -26.40 -13.24
N SER A 31 -0.39 -25.57 -13.67
CA SER A 31 -0.11 -24.24 -14.23
C SER A 31 0.23 -23.21 -13.15
N LEU A 32 -0.14 -23.42 -11.88
CA LEU A 32 0.20 -22.51 -10.80
C LEU A 32 1.69 -22.60 -10.48
N LYS A 33 2.41 -21.47 -10.56
CA LYS A 33 3.85 -21.37 -10.27
C LYS A 33 4.16 -20.75 -8.93
N LYS A 34 3.27 -19.87 -8.45
CA LYS A 34 3.29 -19.27 -7.12
C LYS A 34 1.84 -18.94 -6.76
N GLY A 35 1.40 -19.44 -5.61
CA GLY A 35 0.08 -19.17 -5.03
C GLY A 35 0.17 -18.07 -3.98
N ILE A 36 -0.53 -18.26 -2.86
CA ILE A 36 -0.58 -17.29 -1.76
C ILE A 36 0.83 -16.98 -1.22
N GLY A 37 1.11 -15.68 -0.99
CA GLY A 37 2.35 -15.19 -0.38
C GLY A 37 3.37 -14.56 -1.34
N ASP A 38 2.91 -13.88 -2.39
CA ASP A 38 3.62 -12.85 -3.18
C ASP A 38 2.57 -11.76 -3.50
N ASP A 39 2.95 -10.65 -4.13
CA ASP A 39 2.00 -9.59 -4.55
C ASP A 39 0.95 -10.09 -5.54
N CYS A 40 1.30 -11.10 -6.35
CA CYS A 40 0.34 -11.77 -7.23
C CYS A 40 0.54 -13.28 -7.22
N ALA A 41 -0.56 -14.00 -7.46
CA ALA A 41 -0.47 -15.37 -7.92
C ALA A 41 0.14 -15.40 -9.34
N ILE A 42 1.03 -16.35 -9.60
CA ILE A 42 1.70 -16.54 -10.91
C ILE A 42 1.19 -17.84 -11.53
N LEU A 43 0.63 -17.74 -12.74
CA LEU A 43 0.16 -18.87 -13.53
C LEU A 43 0.88 -18.97 -14.87
N GLU A 44 1.10 -20.19 -15.31
CA GLU A 44 1.52 -20.51 -16.67
C GLU A 44 0.47 -20.00 -17.67
N PHE A 45 0.89 -19.13 -18.59
CA PHE A 45 0.02 -18.64 -19.67
C PHE A 45 0.43 -19.19 -21.03
N SER A 46 1.74 -19.19 -21.31
CA SER A 46 2.32 -19.75 -22.53
C SER A 46 3.74 -20.24 -22.27
N ASP A 47 4.41 -20.80 -23.29
CA ASP A 47 5.81 -21.24 -23.18
C ASP A 47 6.78 -20.12 -22.78
N THR A 48 6.42 -18.85 -23.03
CA THR A 48 7.29 -17.69 -22.80
C THR A 48 6.76 -16.68 -21.78
N GLU A 49 5.48 -16.78 -21.39
CA GLU A 49 4.83 -15.79 -20.52
C GLU A 49 4.13 -16.45 -19.33
N TYR A 50 4.17 -15.74 -18.21
CA TYR A 50 3.28 -15.93 -17.08
C TYR A 50 2.13 -14.93 -17.13
N GLN A 51 0.99 -15.37 -16.60
CA GLN A 51 -0.09 -14.50 -16.17
C GLN A 51 0.08 -14.26 -14.67
N VAL A 52 -0.12 -13.03 -14.22
CA VAL A 52 -0.18 -12.68 -12.80
C VAL A 52 -1.58 -12.17 -12.44
N VAL A 53 -2.04 -12.49 -11.23
CA VAL A 53 -3.38 -12.10 -10.76
C VAL A 53 -3.29 -11.61 -9.32
N THR A 54 -3.85 -10.44 -9.05
CA THR A 54 -4.03 -9.89 -7.69
C THR A 54 -5.48 -9.44 -7.47
N THR A 55 -5.84 -9.24 -6.21
CA THR A 55 -7.07 -8.57 -5.82
C THR A 55 -6.90 -7.81 -4.51
N ASP A 56 -7.32 -6.55 -4.50
CA ASP A 56 -7.42 -5.74 -3.28
C ASP A 56 -8.85 -5.30 -2.99
N LEU A 57 -9.06 -5.00 -1.71
CA LEU A 57 -10.28 -4.40 -1.18
C LEU A 57 -10.02 -2.95 -0.78
N LEU A 58 -10.94 -2.06 -1.15
CA LEU A 58 -11.11 -0.77 -0.51
C LEU A 58 -12.45 -0.74 0.19
N ILE A 59 -12.41 -0.51 1.50
CA ILE A 59 -13.56 -0.54 2.39
C ILE A 59 -13.70 0.84 3.03
N GLU A 60 -14.89 1.43 2.95
CA GLU A 60 -15.23 2.70 3.60
C GLU A 60 -14.93 2.64 5.11
N GLN A 61 -14.39 3.73 5.67
CA GLN A 61 -13.91 3.85 7.05
C GLN A 61 -12.71 2.97 7.44
N ILE A 62 -12.17 2.18 6.50
CA ILE A 62 -10.90 1.44 6.69
C ILE A 62 -9.82 2.01 5.77
N HIS A 63 -10.11 2.15 4.47
CA HIS A 63 -9.14 2.57 3.45
C HIS A 63 -9.43 3.96 2.87
N PHE A 64 -10.66 4.45 3.04
CA PHE A 64 -11.09 5.77 2.60
C PHE A 64 -12.28 6.26 3.42
N ASP A 65 -12.50 7.58 3.40
CA ASP A 65 -13.69 8.22 3.95
C ASP A 65 -14.33 9.09 2.86
N LEU A 66 -15.64 8.92 2.61
CA LEU A 66 -16.37 9.69 1.61
C LEU A 66 -16.45 11.19 1.91
N LEU A 67 -16.20 11.60 3.16
CA LEU A 67 -16.08 13.00 3.56
C LEU A 67 -14.80 13.67 3.03
N THR A 68 -13.74 12.89 2.84
CA THR A 68 -12.42 13.40 2.45
C THR A 68 -11.95 12.89 1.09
N THR A 69 -12.61 11.86 0.55
CA THR A 69 -12.23 11.17 -0.68
C THR A 69 -13.29 11.37 -1.75
N PRO A 70 -13.05 12.25 -2.74
CA PRO A 70 -13.94 12.40 -3.88
C PRO A 70 -14.10 11.07 -4.66
N MET A 71 -15.32 10.77 -5.12
CA MET A 71 -15.62 9.50 -5.79
C MET A 71 -14.73 9.23 -7.01
N GLU A 72 -14.42 10.26 -7.81
CA GLU A 72 -13.51 10.10 -8.95
C GLU A 72 -12.09 9.72 -8.52
N HIS A 73 -11.59 10.30 -7.42
CA HIS A 73 -10.28 9.94 -6.88
C HIS A 73 -10.29 8.53 -6.30
N LEU A 74 -11.35 8.16 -5.56
CA LEU A 74 -11.53 6.80 -5.06
C LEU A 74 -11.50 5.77 -6.19
N GLY A 75 -12.13 6.08 -7.32
CA GLY A 75 -12.12 5.22 -8.50
C GLY A 75 -10.73 5.06 -9.11
N ALA A 76 -9.97 6.14 -9.21
CA ALA A 76 -8.60 6.11 -9.69
C ALA A 76 -7.67 5.35 -8.71
N LYS A 77 -7.83 5.56 -7.40
CA LYS A 77 -7.12 4.82 -6.34
C LYS A 77 -7.40 3.32 -6.45
N ALA A 78 -8.66 2.91 -6.54
CA ALA A 78 -9.06 1.49 -6.64
C ALA A 78 -8.35 0.72 -7.77
N ILE A 79 -8.13 1.36 -8.93
CA ILE A 79 -7.34 0.76 -10.02
C ILE A 79 -5.84 0.82 -9.72
N SER A 80 -5.34 1.98 -9.27
CA SER A 80 -3.90 2.20 -9.08
C SER A 80 -3.29 1.27 -8.05
N VAL A 81 -3.96 1.02 -6.92
CA VAL A 81 -3.44 0.13 -5.87
C VAL A 81 -3.23 -1.30 -6.40
N ASN A 82 -4.19 -1.84 -7.14
CA ASN A 82 -4.05 -3.18 -7.75
C ASN A 82 -3.03 -3.21 -8.90
N VAL A 83 -2.85 -2.10 -9.63
CA VAL A 83 -1.78 -2.02 -10.64
C VAL A 83 -0.40 -1.99 -9.98
N SER A 84 -0.30 -1.51 -8.73
CA SER A 84 0.93 -1.51 -7.95
C SER A 84 1.46 -2.94 -7.76
N ASP A 85 0.63 -3.88 -7.32
CA ASP A 85 0.99 -5.31 -7.20
C ASP A 85 1.48 -5.90 -8.53
N ILE A 86 0.79 -5.58 -9.63
CA ILE A 86 1.21 -6.04 -10.97
C ILE A 86 2.60 -5.48 -11.31
N CYS A 87 2.86 -4.22 -10.95
CA CYS A 87 4.17 -3.62 -11.12
C CYS A 87 5.23 -4.28 -10.22
N ALA A 88 4.88 -4.68 -8.99
CA ALA A 88 5.75 -5.40 -8.06
C ALA A 88 6.22 -6.76 -8.60
N MET A 89 5.44 -7.37 -9.50
CA MET A 89 5.83 -8.58 -10.23
C MET A 89 6.66 -8.33 -11.49
N ASN A 90 7.06 -7.07 -11.74
CA ASN A 90 7.67 -6.60 -12.99
C ASN A 90 6.78 -6.91 -14.22
N ALA A 91 5.46 -6.90 -14.04
CA ALA A 91 4.48 -7.27 -15.03
C ALA A 91 3.74 -6.05 -15.60
N LEU A 92 3.00 -6.27 -16.70
CA LEU A 92 2.15 -5.26 -17.31
C LEU A 92 0.68 -5.64 -17.10
N PRO A 93 -0.19 -4.71 -16.65
CA PRO A 93 -1.61 -4.99 -16.48
C PRO A 93 -2.29 -5.20 -17.84
N THR A 94 -3.37 -5.98 -17.87
CA THR A 94 -4.12 -6.28 -19.10
C THR A 94 -5.60 -5.96 -18.98
N TYR A 95 -6.26 -6.48 -17.96
CA TYR A 95 -7.67 -6.21 -17.70
C TYR A 95 -8.01 -6.32 -16.21
N ALA A 96 -9.12 -5.71 -15.83
CA ALA A 96 -9.66 -5.71 -14.49
C ALA A 96 -11.13 -6.16 -14.49
N VAL A 97 -11.55 -6.81 -13.41
CA VAL A 97 -12.96 -6.95 -13.03
C VAL A 97 -13.20 -6.24 -11.71
N VAL A 98 -14.37 -5.60 -11.57
CA VAL A 98 -14.69 -4.74 -10.43
C VAL A 98 -15.98 -5.19 -9.78
N SER A 99 -15.89 -5.63 -8.53
CA SER A 99 -17.06 -5.95 -7.70
C SER A 99 -17.30 -4.83 -6.70
N ILE A 100 -18.50 -4.25 -6.70
CA ILE A 100 -18.89 -3.21 -5.76
C ILE A 100 -20.07 -3.65 -4.90
N ALA A 101 -20.00 -3.37 -3.61
CA ALA A 101 -21.15 -3.46 -2.71
C ALA A 101 -21.45 -2.06 -2.17
N LEU A 102 -22.68 -1.59 -2.35
CA LEU A 102 -23.04 -0.19 -2.06
C LEU A 102 -24.38 -0.07 -1.36
N SER A 103 -24.54 1.02 -0.60
CA SER A 103 -25.81 1.41 -0.01
C SER A 103 -26.75 2.01 -1.06
N GLU A 104 -28.05 1.78 -0.91
CA GLU A 104 -29.10 2.44 -1.71
C GLU A 104 -29.13 3.98 -1.55
N LYS A 105 -28.42 4.51 -0.55
CA LYS A 105 -28.27 5.94 -0.32
C LYS A 105 -27.29 6.62 -1.28
N LEU A 106 -26.41 5.86 -1.94
CA LEU A 106 -25.49 6.40 -2.94
C LEU A 106 -26.24 6.69 -4.23
N SER A 107 -25.99 7.87 -4.80
CA SER A 107 -26.61 8.28 -6.06
C SER A 107 -25.96 7.60 -7.26
N VAL A 108 -26.70 7.53 -8.36
CA VAL A 108 -26.17 7.02 -9.63
C VAL A 108 -24.98 7.86 -10.09
N GLU A 109 -25.05 9.17 -9.92
CA GLU A 109 -24.01 10.13 -10.29
C GLU A 109 -22.70 9.90 -9.52
N MET A 110 -22.79 9.51 -8.24
CA MET A 110 -21.61 9.13 -7.46
C MET A 110 -20.95 7.87 -8.03
N VAL A 111 -21.73 6.86 -8.39
CA VAL A 111 -21.21 5.63 -9.02
C VAL A 111 -20.63 5.91 -10.40
N GLU A 112 -21.26 6.78 -11.20
CA GLU A 112 -20.70 7.23 -12.48
C GLU A 112 -19.37 7.97 -12.28
N SER A 113 -19.27 8.83 -11.26
CA SER A 113 -18.03 9.54 -10.92
C SER A 113 -16.92 8.56 -10.52
N LEU A 114 -17.25 7.54 -9.73
CA LEU A 114 -16.33 6.46 -9.37
C LEU A 114 -15.79 5.76 -10.62
N TYR A 115 -16.68 5.33 -11.53
CA TYR A 115 -16.26 4.64 -12.76
C TYR A 115 -15.52 5.55 -13.75
N LYS A 116 -15.78 6.87 -13.77
CA LYS A 116 -14.96 7.82 -14.54
C LYS A 116 -13.52 7.82 -14.05
N GLY A 117 -13.31 7.86 -12.73
CA GLY A 117 -12.00 7.73 -12.10
C GLY A 117 -11.30 6.42 -12.47
N MET A 118 -12.00 5.30 -12.32
CA MET A 118 -11.49 3.98 -12.69
C MET A 118 -11.13 3.90 -14.18
N SER A 119 -11.99 4.43 -15.06
CA SER A 119 -11.79 4.41 -16.51
C SER A 119 -10.59 5.27 -16.93
N ASN A 120 -10.41 6.44 -16.31
CA ASN A 120 -9.27 7.32 -16.54
C ASN A 120 -7.95 6.63 -16.13
N ALA A 121 -7.90 6.03 -14.93
CA ALA A 121 -6.74 5.28 -14.46
C ALA A 121 -6.46 4.06 -15.35
N ALA A 122 -7.49 3.29 -15.72
CA ALA A 122 -7.35 2.15 -16.61
C ALA A 122 -6.73 2.54 -17.97
N LYS A 123 -7.17 3.69 -18.53
CA LYS A 123 -6.59 4.25 -19.75
C LYS A 123 -5.13 4.65 -19.58
N GLU A 124 -4.75 5.26 -18.46
CA GLU A 124 -3.35 5.62 -18.18
C GLU A 124 -2.44 4.40 -18.12
N TYR A 125 -2.88 3.35 -17.42
CA TYR A 125 -2.10 2.11 -17.28
C TYR A 125 -2.20 1.17 -18.48
N GLY A 126 -3.12 1.42 -19.41
CA GLY A 126 -3.28 0.63 -20.63
C GLY A 126 -4.00 -0.71 -20.41
N LEU A 127 -4.92 -0.77 -19.45
CA LEU A 127 -5.76 -1.94 -19.18
C LEU A 127 -7.24 -1.66 -19.50
N ALA A 128 -8.03 -2.73 -19.63
CA ALA A 128 -9.49 -2.63 -19.82
C ALA A 128 -10.27 -3.11 -18.57
N ILE A 129 -11.33 -2.40 -18.19
CA ILE A 129 -12.31 -2.93 -17.22
C ILE A 129 -13.31 -3.76 -18.02
N VAL A 130 -13.37 -5.07 -17.78
CA VAL A 130 -14.07 -6.03 -18.67
C VAL A 130 -15.30 -6.67 -18.04
N GLY A 131 -15.56 -6.42 -16.77
CA GLY A 131 -16.70 -6.99 -16.06
C GLY A 131 -16.66 -6.69 -14.58
N GLY A 132 -17.53 -7.37 -13.84
CA GLY A 132 -17.72 -7.09 -12.42
C GLY A 132 -18.98 -7.69 -11.84
N ASP A 133 -19.23 -7.36 -10.58
CA ASP A 133 -20.47 -7.66 -9.88
C ASP A 133 -20.96 -6.41 -9.12
N THR A 134 -22.25 -6.35 -8.84
CA THR A 134 -22.85 -5.22 -8.11
C THR A 134 -23.87 -5.74 -7.11
N SER A 135 -23.66 -5.42 -5.84
CA SER A 135 -24.49 -5.89 -4.74
C SER A 135 -24.88 -4.76 -3.78
N ALA A 136 -25.96 -5.00 -3.02
CA ALA A 136 -26.35 -4.10 -1.95
C ALA A 136 -25.49 -4.35 -0.69
N SER A 137 -25.14 -3.27 0.02
CA SER A 137 -24.42 -3.31 1.28
C SER A 137 -25.13 -2.46 2.34
N THR A 138 -25.26 -3.02 3.54
CA THR A 138 -25.77 -2.30 4.72
C THR A 138 -24.66 -1.67 5.56
N ALA A 139 -23.39 -1.96 5.26
CA ALA A 139 -22.23 -1.59 6.07
C ALA A 139 -21.39 -0.45 5.48
N GLY A 140 -21.77 0.10 4.32
CA GLY A 140 -21.02 1.12 3.59
C GLY A 140 -20.54 0.63 2.22
N LEU A 141 -19.77 1.47 1.54
CA LEU A 141 -19.19 1.17 0.23
C LEU A 141 -18.00 0.21 0.37
N VAL A 142 -18.05 -0.90 -0.37
CA VAL A 142 -16.96 -1.86 -0.52
C VAL A 142 -16.64 -1.97 -2.01
N ILE A 143 -15.37 -1.87 -2.35
CA ILE A 143 -14.85 -2.01 -3.71
C ILE A 143 -13.83 -3.13 -3.67
N SER A 144 -14.02 -4.15 -4.51
CA SER A 144 -13.05 -5.20 -4.77
C SER A 144 -12.67 -5.14 -6.23
N VAL A 145 -11.38 -4.97 -6.50
CA VAL A 145 -10.85 -5.01 -7.86
C VAL A 145 -9.97 -6.24 -7.97
N THR A 146 -10.06 -6.93 -9.10
CA THR A 146 -9.12 -7.99 -9.47
C THR A 146 -8.46 -7.57 -10.77
N ILE A 147 -7.13 -7.51 -10.81
CA ILE A 147 -6.37 -7.21 -12.03
C ILE A 147 -5.60 -8.44 -12.48
N VAL A 148 -5.64 -8.66 -13.79
CA VAL A 148 -4.82 -9.66 -14.47
C VAL A 148 -3.74 -8.95 -15.26
N GLY A 149 -2.49 -9.37 -15.06
CA GLY A 149 -1.33 -8.91 -15.79
C GLY A 149 -0.60 -10.04 -16.50
N LYS A 150 0.43 -9.68 -17.25
CA LYS A 150 1.32 -10.61 -17.94
C LYS A 150 2.77 -10.19 -17.85
N VAL A 151 3.67 -11.17 -17.85
CA VAL A 151 5.12 -10.95 -17.79
C VAL A 151 5.85 -12.08 -18.49
N LYS A 152 6.98 -11.77 -19.13
CA LYS A 152 7.86 -12.81 -19.67
C LYS A 152 8.46 -13.62 -18.53
N LYS A 153 8.62 -14.93 -18.70
CA LYS A 153 9.07 -15.82 -17.62
C LYS A 153 10.42 -15.42 -17.03
N GLU A 154 11.33 -14.97 -17.88
CA GLU A 154 12.68 -14.52 -17.49
C GLU A 154 12.72 -13.12 -16.87
N LYS A 155 11.58 -12.42 -16.81
CA LYS A 155 11.47 -11.05 -16.29
C LYS A 155 10.65 -10.95 -15.01
N VAL A 156 9.92 -11.99 -14.62
CA VAL A 156 9.10 -11.96 -13.41
C VAL A 156 9.95 -11.69 -12.17
N ALA A 157 9.56 -10.69 -11.39
CA ALA A 157 10.13 -10.45 -10.08
C ALA A 157 9.32 -11.19 -9.01
N ARG A 158 9.96 -11.49 -7.88
CA ARG A 158 9.35 -12.13 -6.71
C ARG A 158 9.99 -11.56 -5.46
N ARG A 159 9.33 -11.68 -4.32
CA ARG A 159 9.92 -11.30 -3.02
C ARG A 159 11.06 -12.23 -2.56
N SER A 160 11.12 -13.44 -3.09
CA SER A 160 11.91 -14.57 -2.57
C SER A 160 13.30 -14.78 -3.20
N THR A 161 13.74 -13.87 -4.06
CA THR A 161 14.95 -14.07 -4.88
C THR A 161 16.09 -13.08 -4.60
N ALA A 162 16.01 -12.29 -3.52
CA ALA A 162 17.06 -11.39 -3.07
C ALA A 162 18.29 -12.16 -2.58
N LYS A 163 19.49 -11.62 -2.79
CA LYS A 163 20.75 -12.27 -2.44
C LYS A 163 21.66 -11.34 -1.63
N PRO A 164 22.45 -11.87 -0.68
CA PRO A 164 23.47 -11.08 -0.01
C PRO A 164 24.40 -10.39 -1.01
N GLY A 165 24.62 -9.09 -0.82
CA GLY A 165 25.38 -8.23 -1.73
C GLY A 165 24.54 -7.51 -2.80
N ASP A 166 23.27 -7.86 -2.97
CA ASP A 166 22.34 -7.02 -3.75
C ASP A 166 22.15 -5.67 -3.04
N VAL A 167 22.05 -4.59 -3.82
CA VAL A 167 21.67 -3.29 -3.27
C VAL A 167 20.16 -3.20 -3.09
N VAL A 168 19.71 -2.47 -2.08
CA VAL A 168 18.29 -2.19 -1.81
C VAL A 168 17.96 -0.82 -2.38
N CYS A 169 16.93 -0.76 -3.23
CA CYS A 169 16.48 0.43 -3.93
C CYS A 169 15.01 0.70 -3.65
N VAL A 170 14.63 1.98 -3.66
CA VAL A 170 13.23 2.41 -3.65
C VAL A 170 12.95 3.33 -4.83
N SER A 171 11.75 3.29 -5.39
CA SER A 171 11.31 4.30 -6.34
C SER A 171 10.74 5.54 -5.66
N GLY A 172 10.78 6.66 -6.37
CA GLY A 172 10.08 7.89 -6.01
C GLY A 172 10.46 8.46 -4.65
N VAL A 173 9.44 8.90 -3.91
CA VAL A 173 9.58 9.49 -2.59
C VAL A 173 8.56 8.88 -1.63
N LEU A 174 8.94 8.75 -0.37
CA LEU A 174 8.18 8.06 0.68
C LEU A 174 7.55 9.03 1.68
N GLY A 175 6.56 8.54 2.41
CA GLY A 175 5.85 9.22 3.50
C GLY A 175 4.81 10.24 3.04
N GLY A 176 4.62 10.39 1.73
CA GLY A 176 3.70 11.37 1.15
C GLY A 176 2.25 11.01 1.43
N SER A 177 1.90 9.73 1.31
CA SER A 177 0.53 9.26 1.56
C SER A 177 0.14 9.40 3.02
N HIS A 178 1.03 9.01 3.95
CA HIS A 178 0.79 9.18 5.39
C HIS A 178 0.59 10.65 5.79
N ALA A 179 1.42 11.55 5.26
CA ALA A 179 1.25 12.99 5.46
C ALA A 179 -0.09 13.49 4.90
N GLY A 180 -0.48 13.03 3.71
CA GLY A 180 -1.77 13.36 3.11
C GLY A 180 -2.95 12.91 3.96
N LEU A 181 -2.90 11.68 4.47
CA LEU A 181 -3.91 11.14 5.37
C LEU A 181 -4.03 11.96 6.65
N LYS A 182 -2.91 12.34 7.29
CA LYS A 182 -2.90 13.20 8.49
C LYS A 182 -3.63 14.51 8.26
N VAL A 183 -3.32 15.19 7.15
CA VAL A 183 -3.99 16.44 6.77
C VAL A 183 -5.48 16.19 6.53
N LEU A 184 -5.86 15.15 5.80
CA LEU A 184 -7.27 14.82 5.54
C LEU A 184 -8.03 14.50 6.83
N MET A 185 -7.42 13.82 7.80
CA MET A 185 -8.02 13.52 9.10
C MET A 185 -8.18 14.79 9.95
N ARG A 186 -7.20 15.71 9.93
CA ARG A 186 -7.31 17.03 10.56
C ARG A 186 -8.50 17.80 9.98
N GLU A 187 -8.59 17.90 8.65
CA GLU A 187 -9.69 18.60 7.98
C GLU A 187 -11.05 17.94 8.23
N ARG A 188 -11.09 16.61 8.22
CA ARG A 188 -12.31 15.87 8.59
C ARG A 188 -12.79 16.23 9.99
N LYS A 189 -11.88 16.26 10.97
CA LYS A 189 -12.22 16.63 12.35
C LYS A 189 -12.76 18.07 12.40
N LEU A 190 -12.06 19.02 11.79
CA LEU A 190 -12.50 20.42 11.75
C LEU A 190 -13.87 20.57 11.07
N MET A 191 -14.13 19.84 9.99
CA MET A 191 -15.45 19.85 9.35
C MET A 191 -16.54 19.33 10.29
N LEU A 192 -16.28 18.23 11.01
CA LEU A 192 -17.19 17.67 12.02
C LEU A 192 -17.45 18.64 13.18
N ASP A 193 -16.41 19.34 13.66
CA ASP A 193 -16.55 20.33 14.73
C ASP A 193 -17.36 21.58 14.28
N ASN A 194 -17.45 21.81 12.97
CA ASN A 194 -18.21 22.91 12.36
C ASN A 194 -19.56 22.45 11.76
N LEU A 195 -20.00 21.21 12.03
CA LEU A 195 -21.33 20.75 11.64
C LEU A 195 -22.41 21.35 12.56
N LYS A 196 -23.44 21.92 11.95
CA LYS A 196 -24.64 22.42 12.62
C LYS A 196 -25.62 21.27 12.88
N GLU A 197 -26.56 21.50 13.79
CA GLU A 197 -27.62 20.53 14.14
C GLU A 197 -28.46 20.07 12.93
N ASP A 198 -28.58 20.91 11.90
CA ASP A 198 -29.31 20.59 10.66
C ASP A 198 -28.50 19.79 9.63
N GLY A 199 -27.25 19.43 9.96
CA GLY A 199 -26.34 18.69 9.08
C GLY A 199 -25.57 19.56 8.08
N SER A 200 -25.78 20.88 8.06
CA SER A 200 -24.98 21.80 7.25
C SER A 200 -23.67 22.16 7.95
N VAL A 201 -22.61 22.40 7.17
CA VAL A 201 -21.32 22.89 7.71
C VAL A 201 -21.37 24.42 7.81
N ASP A 202 -20.67 25.00 8.79
CA ASP A 202 -20.50 26.46 8.90
C ASP A 202 -20.06 27.06 7.55
N GLU A 203 -20.78 28.11 7.11
CA GLU A 203 -20.51 28.82 5.86
C GLU A 203 -19.14 29.49 5.85
N ASN A 204 -18.53 29.71 7.02
CA ASN A 204 -17.19 30.27 7.17
C ASN A 204 -16.08 29.22 7.16
N TYR A 205 -16.40 27.93 7.36
CA TYR A 205 -15.39 26.88 7.33
C TYR A 205 -14.86 26.70 5.89
N ARG A 206 -13.54 26.73 5.75
CA ARG A 206 -12.84 26.48 4.49
C ARG A 206 -11.72 25.48 4.78
N PRO A 207 -11.68 24.33 4.08
CA PRO A 207 -10.58 23.40 4.24
C PRO A 207 -9.24 24.03 3.84
N GLU A 208 -8.25 23.93 4.71
CA GLU A 208 -6.91 24.50 4.49
C GLU A 208 -5.97 23.44 3.91
N ILE A 209 -6.27 22.98 2.69
CA ILE A 209 -5.51 21.91 2.01
C ILE A 209 -4.55 22.41 0.93
N ALA A 210 -4.58 23.70 0.59
CA ALA A 210 -3.87 24.27 -0.55
C ALA A 210 -2.35 24.07 -0.45
N ASP A 211 -1.79 24.26 0.74
CA ASP A 211 -0.36 24.11 1.00
C ASP A 211 0.08 22.64 1.14
N TYR A 212 -0.88 21.71 1.14
CA TYR A 212 -0.66 20.27 1.32
C TYR A 212 -1.08 19.44 0.10
N GLN A 213 -1.39 20.10 -1.03
CA GLN A 213 -1.97 19.46 -2.22
C GLN A 213 -1.15 18.24 -2.69
N ASP A 214 0.18 18.31 -2.67
CA ASP A 214 1.03 17.21 -3.09
C ASP A 214 0.89 15.99 -2.18
N ALA A 215 0.92 16.18 -0.85
CA ALA A 215 0.77 15.09 0.12
C ALA A 215 -0.64 14.49 0.07
N VAL A 216 -1.66 15.35 0.05
CA VAL A 216 -3.06 14.93 -0.09
C VAL A 216 -3.28 14.16 -1.40
N SER A 217 -2.70 14.62 -2.50
CA SER A 217 -2.76 13.92 -3.79
C SER A 217 -2.06 12.57 -3.74
N ARG A 218 -0.97 12.40 -2.98
CA ARG A 218 -0.31 11.09 -2.84
C ARG A 218 -1.20 10.06 -2.15
N HIS A 219 -2.01 10.48 -1.20
CA HIS A 219 -2.95 9.59 -0.51
C HIS A 219 -4.20 9.29 -1.34
N LEU A 220 -4.78 10.30 -2.00
CA LEU A 220 -6.03 10.16 -2.74
C LEU A 220 -5.84 9.59 -4.15
N LEU A 221 -4.67 9.83 -4.76
CA LEU A 221 -4.34 9.46 -6.13
C LEU A 221 -2.93 8.85 -6.19
N PRO A 222 -2.68 7.74 -5.47
CA PRO A 222 -1.40 7.06 -5.58
C PRO A 222 -1.17 6.59 -7.01
N LYS A 223 0.08 6.64 -7.45
CA LYS A 223 0.46 6.29 -8.82
C LYS A 223 1.27 5.01 -8.82
N ALA A 224 0.72 3.95 -9.43
CA ALA A 224 1.46 2.71 -9.61
C ALA A 224 2.68 2.94 -10.53
N ARG A 225 3.81 2.36 -10.16
CA ARG A 225 5.12 2.62 -10.79
C ARG A 225 5.37 1.82 -12.06
N LEU A 226 4.38 1.83 -12.97
CA LEU A 226 4.48 1.21 -14.29
C LEU A 226 5.60 1.86 -15.14
N ASP A 227 5.92 3.12 -14.86
CA ASP A 227 7.05 3.83 -15.44
C ASP A 227 8.40 3.19 -15.09
N ILE A 228 8.56 2.69 -13.86
CA ILE A 228 9.74 1.97 -13.38
C ILE A 228 9.85 0.58 -14.03
N VAL A 229 8.75 -0.16 -14.14
CA VAL A 229 8.72 -1.44 -14.88
C VAL A 229 9.18 -1.23 -16.33
N ARG A 230 8.66 -0.20 -17.01
CA ARG A 230 9.09 0.15 -18.38
C ARG A 230 10.54 0.64 -18.41
N LEU A 231 11.04 1.28 -17.37
CA LEU A 231 12.45 1.68 -17.26
C LEU A 231 13.35 0.45 -17.18
N PHE A 232 13.00 -0.56 -16.37
CA PHE A 232 13.74 -1.81 -16.30
C PHE A 232 13.81 -2.50 -17.66
N GLU A 233 12.70 -2.58 -18.39
CA GLU A 233 12.69 -3.13 -19.75
C GLU A 233 13.65 -2.37 -20.68
N ARG A 234 13.58 -1.04 -20.72
CA ARG A 234 14.43 -0.20 -21.58
C ARG A 234 15.92 -0.33 -21.25
N ARG A 235 16.26 -0.53 -19.98
CA ARG A 235 17.65 -0.65 -19.49
C ARG A 235 18.14 -2.10 -19.45
N GLY A 236 17.28 -3.07 -19.78
CA GLY A 236 17.61 -4.49 -19.72
C GLY A 236 17.83 -5.02 -18.30
N ILE A 237 17.21 -4.38 -17.30
CA ILE A 237 17.33 -4.73 -15.88
C ILE A 237 16.28 -5.78 -15.52
N VAL A 238 16.62 -6.67 -14.58
CA VAL A 238 15.68 -7.57 -13.92
C VAL A 238 15.92 -7.46 -12.42
N PRO A 239 14.95 -6.99 -11.63
CA PRO A 239 15.06 -6.98 -10.18
C PRO A 239 15.38 -8.38 -9.64
N THR A 240 16.31 -8.47 -8.68
CA THR A 240 16.56 -9.75 -8.00
C THR A 240 15.43 -10.08 -7.05
N ALA A 241 14.83 -9.10 -6.39
CA ALA A 241 13.54 -9.21 -5.72
C ALA A 241 12.80 -7.87 -5.82
N MET A 242 11.48 -7.89 -5.66
CA MET A 242 10.66 -6.69 -5.71
C MET A 242 9.34 -6.91 -4.95
N ILE A 243 8.81 -5.82 -4.41
CA ILE A 243 7.54 -5.68 -3.71
C ILE A 243 7.11 -4.20 -3.84
N ASP A 244 5.82 -3.88 -3.73
CA ASP A 244 5.40 -2.49 -3.57
C ASP A 244 5.36 -2.07 -2.09
N ILE A 245 5.23 -0.77 -1.81
CA ILE A 245 5.22 -0.20 -0.46
C ILE A 245 3.80 0.24 -0.12
N SER A 246 3.03 -0.70 0.44
CA SER A 246 1.63 -0.50 0.86
C SER A 246 1.48 -0.42 2.38
N ASP A 247 2.31 -1.12 3.17
CA ASP A 247 2.29 -1.05 4.65
C ASP A 247 3.46 -0.26 5.26
N GLY A 248 4.31 0.30 4.40
CA GLY A 248 5.48 1.09 4.75
C GLY A 248 6.80 0.33 4.65
N LEU A 249 7.89 1.07 4.41
CA LEU A 249 9.19 0.52 4.03
C LEU A 249 9.71 -0.55 5.00
N ALA A 250 9.48 -0.38 6.30
CA ALA A 250 9.90 -1.33 7.31
C ALA A 250 9.19 -2.68 7.18
N SER A 251 7.90 -2.68 6.83
CA SER A 251 7.12 -3.90 6.61
C SER A 251 7.67 -4.67 5.41
N GLU A 252 7.84 -3.97 4.29
CA GLU A 252 8.16 -4.61 3.02
C GLU A 252 9.57 -5.19 2.94
N ILE A 253 10.56 -4.51 3.55
CA ILE A 253 11.90 -5.07 3.63
C ILE A 253 11.92 -6.36 4.48
N LYS A 254 11.06 -6.45 5.51
CA LYS A 254 10.90 -7.68 6.29
C LYS A 254 10.27 -8.79 5.44
N HIS A 255 9.32 -8.48 4.56
CA HIS A 255 8.74 -9.45 3.63
C HIS A 255 9.79 -10.02 2.67
N ILE A 256 10.55 -9.16 1.98
CA ILE A 256 11.65 -9.59 1.10
C ILE A 256 12.66 -10.45 1.87
N CYS A 257 13.12 -10.01 3.04
CA CYS A 257 14.10 -10.74 3.84
C CYS A 257 13.58 -12.10 4.33
N LYS A 258 12.33 -12.15 4.83
CA LYS A 258 11.68 -13.39 5.31
C LYS A 258 11.55 -14.40 4.17
N GLU A 259 11.08 -13.96 3.00
CA GLU A 259 10.86 -14.85 1.86
C GLU A 259 12.15 -15.29 1.16
N SER A 260 13.15 -14.40 1.11
CA SER A 260 14.46 -14.68 0.52
C SER A 260 15.41 -15.40 1.48
N LYS A 261 15.07 -15.52 2.77
CA LYS A 261 15.96 -16.02 3.84
C LYS A 261 17.27 -15.23 3.89
N THR A 262 17.13 -13.91 3.99
CA THR A 262 18.24 -12.96 4.04
C THR A 262 18.04 -11.96 5.17
N GLY A 263 19.07 -11.18 5.46
CA GLY A 263 18.99 -9.97 6.26
C GLY A 263 19.09 -8.74 5.37
N ALA A 264 18.99 -7.55 5.95
CA ALA A 264 19.20 -6.30 5.23
C ALA A 264 19.73 -5.23 6.17
N ILE A 265 20.46 -4.29 5.59
CA ILE A 265 20.78 -3.01 6.23
C ILE A 265 20.25 -1.89 5.34
N ILE A 266 19.46 -0.98 5.91
CA ILE A 266 18.99 0.23 5.24
C ILE A 266 19.45 1.46 6.02
N GLU A 267 19.70 2.57 5.34
CA GLU A 267 20.29 3.77 5.93
C GLU A 267 19.29 4.93 5.89
N GLU A 268 18.90 5.44 7.06
CA GLU A 268 17.89 6.48 7.22
C GLU A 268 18.22 7.75 6.41
N ASN A 269 19.50 8.15 6.41
CA ASN A 269 19.97 9.34 5.69
C ASN A 269 19.85 9.22 4.16
N LYS A 270 19.56 8.02 3.62
CA LYS A 270 19.36 7.78 2.19
C LYS A 270 17.88 7.73 1.79
N PHE A 271 16.95 7.78 2.74
CA PHE A 271 15.52 7.68 2.42
C PHE A 271 15.06 8.92 1.62
N PRO A 272 14.43 8.73 0.45
CA PRO A 272 13.84 9.83 -0.30
C PRO A 272 12.51 10.26 0.32
N ILE A 273 12.54 10.95 1.46
CA ILE A 273 11.30 11.44 2.10
C ILE A 273 10.80 12.67 1.36
N MET A 274 9.51 12.68 1.01
CA MET A 274 8.85 13.81 0.37
C MET A 274 8.99 15.09 1.21
N SER A 275 9.29 16.24 0.57
CA SER A 275 9.46 17.52 1.28
C SER A 275 8.22 17.94 2.07
N HIS A 276 7.03 17.83 1.47
CA HIS A 276 5.77 18.12 2.15
C HIS A 276 5.50 17.17 3.33
N ALA A 277 5.95 15.91 3.25
CA ALA A 277 5.83 14.99 4.38
C ALA A 277 6.69 15.43 5.57
N ARG A 278 7.86 16.04 5.33
CA ARG A 278 8.68 16.63 6.40
C ARG A 278 7.98 17.81 7.07
N HIS A 279 7.41 18.72 6.28
CA HIS A 279 6.68 19.86 6.83
C HIS A 279 5.47 19.43 7.66
N VAL A 280 4.71 18.44 7.19
CA VAL A 280 3.59 17.88 7.95
C VAL A 280 4.09 17.22 9.23
N ALA A 281 5.14 16.40 9.16
CA ALA A 281 5.71 15.79 10.36
C ALA A 281 6.14 16.84 11.39
N ASP A 282 6.81 17.93 10.97
CA ASP A 282 7.19 19.03 11.85
C ASP A 282 5.96 19.72 12.50
N GLU A 283 4.89 19.95 11.74
CA GLU A 283 3.64 20.56 12.24
C GLU A 283 2.94 19.68 13.28
N PHE A 284 2.99 18.36 13.11
CA PHE A 284 2.41 17.38 14.02
C PHE A 284 3.38 16.94 15.13
N GLU A 285 4.55 17.58 15.25
CA GLU A 285 5.60 17.26 16.24
C GLU A 285 6.10 15.80 16.17
N GLU A 286 6.26 15.28 14.95
CA GLU A 286 6.67 13.92 14.64
C GLU A 286 7.92 13.85 13.77
N GLU A 287 8.56 12.68 13.73
CA GLU A 287 9.71 12.43 12.87
C GLU A 287 9.27 12.01 11.46
N ALA A 288 9.75 12.72 10.44
CA ALA A 288 9.42 12.41 9.04
C ALA A 288 9.87 10.99 8.62
N THR A 289 10.91 10.45 9.24
CA THR A 289 11.36 9.06 9.02
C THR A 289 10.28 8.05 9.41
N THR A 290 9.48 8.35 10.44
CA THR A 290 8.34 7.50 10.85
C THR A 290 7.34 7.35 9.71
N TYR A 291 7.12 8.41 8.92
CA TYR A 291 6.16 8.39 7.81
C TYR A 291 6.66 7.50 6.67
N ALA A 292 7.98 7.50 6.40
CA ALA A 292 8.54 6.61 5.37
C ALA A 292 8.64 5.14 5.82
N LEU A 293 8.92 4.90 7.11
CA LEU A 293 9.09 3.55 7.65
C LEU A 293 7.78 2.82 7.89
N TYR A 294 6.80 3.53 8.45
CA TYR A 294 5.56 2.95 8.98
C TYR A 294 4.30 3.55 8.34
N GLY A 295 4.45 4.62 7.57
CA GLY A 295 3.35 5.12 6.74
C GLY A 295 3.12 4.19 5.56
N GLY A 296 1.88 3.74 5.41
CA GLY A 296 1.44 2.92 4.29
C GLY A 296 0.94 3.75 3.09
N GLU A 297 0.47 3.03 2.09
CA GLU A 297 -0.20 3.53 0.88
C GLU A 297 0.64 4.49 0.02
N ASP A 298 1.97 4.40 0.04
CA ASP A 298 2.82 5.15 -0.89
C ASP A 298 2.77 4.55 -2.31
N TYR A 299 2.63 3.21 -2.43
CA TYR A 299 2.60 2.44 -3.69
C TYR A 299 3.83 2.68 -4.58
N GLU A 300 4.95 2.99 -3.94
CA GLU A 300 6.28 2.98 -4.53
C GLU A 300 6.83 1.54 -4.55
N LEU A 301 7.87 1.26 -5.34
CA LEU A 301 8.48 -0.08 -5.41
C LEU A 301 9.72 -0.15 -4.52
N LEU A 302 9.79 -1.17 -3.67
CA LEU A 302 11.00 -1.62 -3.00
C LEU A 302 11.57 -2.82 -3.77
N PHE A 303 12.82 -2.72 -4.21
CA PHE A 303 13.43 -3.79 -5.00
C PHE A 303 14.92 -3.92 -4.75
N THR A 304 15.45 -5.09 -5.12
CA THR A 304 16.88 -5.38 -4.98
C THR A 304 17.50 -5.58 -6.35
N LEU A 305 18.76 -5.17 -6.50
CA LEU A 305 19.52 -5.31 -7.73
C LEU A 305 20.92 -5.84 -7.47
N SER A 306 21.46 -6.54 -8.47
CA SER A 306 22.91 -6.75 -8.51
C SER A 306 23.62 -5.38 -8.57
N PRO A 307 24.85 -5.25 -8.03
CA PRO A 307 25.61 -4.00 -8.15
C PRO A 307 25.78 -3.52 -9.60
N GLU A 308 25.96 -4.45 -10.55
CA GLU A 308 26.07 -4.16 -11.99
C GLU A 308 24.78 -3.57 -12.58
N ASP A 309 23.60 -4.09 -12.19
CA ASP A 309 22.33 -3.52 -12.64
C ASP A 309 22.02 -2.19 -11.96
N ALA A 310 22.45 -2.01 -10.72
CA ALA A 310 22.29 -0.76 -9.99
C ALA A 310 23.07 0.41 -10.63
N GLU A 311 24.26 0.13 -11.19
CA GLU A 311 25.03 1.13 -11.96
C GLU A 311 24.24 1.71 -13.13
N LYS A 312 23.36 0.92 -13.75
CA LYS A 312 22.51 1.36 -14.88
C LYS A 312 21.43 2.37 -14.48
N LEU A 313 21.19 2.56 -13.17
CA LEU A 313 20.18 3.46 -12.61
C LEU A 313 20.75 4.67 -11.87
N GLN A 314 22.07 4.80 -11.71
CA GLN A 314 22.69 5.86 -10.90
C GLN A 314 22.32 7.29 -11.31
N GLU A 315 21.99 7.52 -12.59
CA GLU A 315 21.61 8.83 -13.13
C GLU A 315 20.10 9.12 -13.07
N THR A 316 19.29 8.20 -12.52
CA THR A 316 17.83 8.36 -12.48
C THR A 316 17.40 8.98 -11.15
N ASP A 317 16.71 10.12 -11.19
CA ASP A 317 16.20 10.77 -9.97
C ASP A 317 15.08 9.97 -9.28
N ASP A 318 14.35 9.18 -10.05
CA ASP A 318 13.20 8.37 -9.60
C ASP A 318 13.56 7.09 -8.84
N VAL A 319 14.85 6.77 -8.65
CA VAL A 319 15.30 5.59 -7.89
C VAL A 319 16.41 5.99 -6.93
N LYS A 320 16.31 5.57 -5.66
CA LYS A 320 17.36 5.76 -4.66
C LYS A 320 17.83 4.44 -4.08
N ILE A 321 19.14 4.27 -3.99
CA ILE A 321 19.77 3.18 -3.24
C ILE A 321 19.75 3.56 -1.76
N ILE A 322 19.09 2.74 -0.95
CA ILE A 322 18.91 2.99 0.48
C ILE A 322 19.64 1.99 1.37
N GLY A 323 20.24 0.93 0.80
CA GLY A 323 20.83 -0.12 1.61
C GLY A 323 21.39 -1.29 0.82
N GLU A 324 21.59 -2.41 1.51
CA GLU A 324 22.15 -3.64 0.96
C GLU A 324 21.53 -4.87 1.65
N ILE A 325 21.32 -5.92 0.87
CA ILE A 325 20.91 -7.24 1.39
C ILE A 325 22.12 -7.93 2.03
N LYS A 326 21.89 -8.50 3.21
CA LYS A 326 22.89 -9.18 4.04
C LYS A 326 22.54 -10.66 4.21
N PRO A 327 23.48 -11.50 4.71
CA PRO A 327 23.13 -12.85 5.14
C PRO A 327 22.05 -12.85 6.24
N GLU A 328 21.21 -13.89 6.30
CA GLU A 328 20.09 -14.01 7.26
C GLU A 328 20.50 -13.76 8.72
N ALA A 329 21.70 -14.21 9.11
CA ALA A 329 22.23 -14.04 10.45
C ALA A 329 22.43 -12.57 10.87
N TYR A 330 22.51 -11.63 9.92
CA TYR A 330 22.60 -10.20 10.21
C TYR A 330 21.29 -9.64 10.79
N GLY A 331 20.15 -10.23 10.43
CA GLY A 331 18.83 -9.67 10.71
C GLY A 331 18.46 -8.51 9.78
N VAL A 332 17.39 -7.81 10.11
CA VAL A 332 16.88 -6.65 9.35
C VAL A 332 17.09 -5.39 10.19
N VAL A 333 18.01 -4.54 9.76
CA VAL A 333 18.54 -3.43 10.55
C VAL A 333 18.41 -2.12 9.77
N MET A 334 18.09 -1.04 10.47
CA MET A 334 18.25 0.32 9.99
C MET A 334 19.44 0.99 10.68
N LEU A 335 20.27 1.70 9.92
CA LEU A 335 21.23 2.66 10.46
C LEU A 335 20.55 4.03 10.53
N ASP A 336 20.48 4.58 11.74
CA ASP A 336 19.97 5.93 11.94
C ASP A 336 20.97 7.01 11.48
N MET A 337 20.58 8.29 11.57
CA MET A 337 21.45 9.43 11.22
C MET A 337 22.80 9.48 11.96
N PHE A 338 22.93 8.79 13.09
CA PHE A 338 24.14 8.71 13.90
C PHE A 338 24.88 7.37 13.74
N ALA A 339 24.52 6.57 12.72
CA ALA A 339 25.04 5.24 12.45
C ALA A 339 24.80 4.23 13.60
N ARG A 340 23.75 4.43 14.39
CA ARG A 340 23.30 3.45 15.38
C ARG A 340 22.38 2.43 14.71
N GLU A 341 22.56 1.17 15.07
CA GLU A 341 21.74 0.07 14.56
C GLU A 341 20.40 -0.02 15.31
N ILE A 342 19.31 -0.02 14.54
CA ILE A 342 17.94 -0.24 15.00
C ILE A 342 17.42 -1.54 14.38
N ASP A 343 17.04 -2.51 15.22
CA ASP A 343 16.50 -3.80 14.77
C ASP A 343 15.02 -3.64 14.39
N LEU A 344 14.74 -3.65 13.09
CA LEU A 344 13.39 -3.45 12.54
C LEU A 344 12.45 -4.64 12.83
N ARG A 345 12.97 -5.80 13.26
CA ARG A 345 12.12 -6.93 13.65
C ARG A 345 11.35 -6.69 14.94
N LYS A 346 11.80 -5.72 15.75
CA LYS A 346 11.17 -5.36 17.03
C LYS A 346 10.16 -4.22 16.89
N VAL A 347 10.01 -3.66 15.69
CA VAL A 347 9.10 -2.53 15.43
C VAL A 347 8.03 -2.95 14.41
N THR A 348 6.79 -2.62 14.72
CA THR A 348 5.59 -3.01 13.95
C THR A 348 5.03 -1.82 13.18
N GLY A 349 4.58 -2.05 11.94
CA GLY A 349 3.84 -1.08 11.11
C GLY A 349 2.33 -1.27 11.23
N TYR A 350 1.56 -0.82 10.23
CA TYR A 350 0.10 -0.99 10.18
C TYR A 350 -0.31 -2.48 10.24
N GLN A 351 -1.45 -2.76 10.88
CA GLN A 351 -2.00 -4.11 11.04
C GLN A 351 -3.52 -4.05 11.06
N HIS A 352 -4.17 -4.77 10.13
CA HIS A 352 -5.64 -4.76 9.98
C HIS A 352 -6.43 -5.21 11.22
N PHE A 353 -5.81 -5.99 12.12
CA PHE A 353 -6.46 -6.52 13.32
C PHE A 353 -5.73 -6.17 14.62
N ALA A 354 -4.81 -5.19 14.61
CA ALA A 354 -4.23 -4.69 15.86
C ALA A 354 -5.32 -3.98 16.67
N GLN A 355 -5.32 -4.18 17.99
CA GLN A 355 -6.13 -3.34 18.87
C GLN A 355 -5.57 -1.91 18.83
N PRO A 356 -6.42 -0.87 18.80
CA PRO A 356 -5.96 0.49 19.09
C PRO A 356 -5.19 0.47 20.41
N SER A 357 -4.03 1.11 20.47
CA SER A 357 -3.35 1.32 21.75
C SER A 357 -4.31 2.07 22.70
N ASP A 358 -4.41 1.63 23.95
CA ASP A 358 -5.32 2.11 25.02
C ASP A 358 -5.20 3.63 25.37
N GLU A 359 -4.53 4.45 24.56
CA GLU A 359 -4.43 5.89 24.75
C GLU A 359 -5.66 6.66 24.25
N SER A 360 -6.64 6.01 23.59
CA SER A 360 -7.89 6.65 23.14
C SER A 360 -9.10 6.45 24.06
N GLU A 361 -8.96 5.78 25.21
CA GLU A 361 -10.05 5.61 26.20
C GLU A 361 -9.98 6.59 27.38
N ALA A 362 -9.07 7.57 27.36
CA ALA A 362 -8.86 8.49 28.49
C ALA A 362 -9.77 9.74 28.52
N ASP A 363 -10.73 9.90 27.59
CA ASP A 363 -11.57 11.10 27.51
C ASP A 363 -13.09 10.84 27.65
N GLU A 364 -13.52 9.69 28.18
CA GLU A 364 -14.95 9.40 28.44
C GLU A 364 -15.40 9.49 29.91
N ASP A 365 -14.58 9.97 30.84
CA ASP A 365 -14.98 10.17 32.25
C ASP A 365 -14.89 11.64 32.70
N VAL A 366 -15.70 12.52 32.10
CA VAL A 366 -15.96 13.87 32.64
C VAL A 366 -17.46 14.18 32.61
N TRP A 367 -18.27 13.37 33.31
CA TRP A 367 -19.59 13.79 33.83
C TRP A 367 -19.86 13.09 35.15
N GLY A 368 -19.12 13.47 36.18
CA GLY A 368 -19.56 13.30 37.56
C GLY A 368 -20.45 14.48 37.94
N GLU A 369 -21.72 14.23 38.23
CA GLU A 369 -22.48 15.02 39.20
C GLU A 369 -23.34 14.07 40.04
N ASP A 370 -22.89 13.88 41.27
CA ASP A 370 -23.71 13.54 42.42
C ASP A 370 -24.56 14.76 42.84
N ASP A 371 -25.70 14.42 43.46
CA ASP A 371 -26.42 15.14 44.52
C ASP A 371 -27.64 16.04 44.22
N ASP A 372 -28.77 15.56 44.77
CA ASP A 372 -29.76 16.25 45.61
C ASP A 372 -30.71 17.32 45.04
N PHE A 373 -31.97 16.93 44.74
CA PHE A 373 -33.16 17.16 45.59
C PHE A 373 -34.46 16.62 44.97
#